data_AF-A0A4R0JFR4-F1
#
_entry.id   AF-A0A4R0JFR4-F1
#
_cell.length_a   1.000
_cell.length_b   1.000
_cell.length_c   1.000
_cell.angle_alpha   90.00
_cell.angle_beta   90.00
_cell.angle_gamma   90.00
#
_symmetry.space_group_name_H-M   'P 1'
#
loop_
_entity.id
_entity.type
_entity.pdbx_description
1 polymer ?
#
loop_
_entity_poly.entity_id
_entity_poly.type
_entity_poly.pdbx_seq_one_letter_code
_entity_poly.pdbx_strand_id
1 'polypeptide(L)'
;MGRWVVFGLLCALLLGGCGNADQQLTDAAAQSARQAESEVNTTRLVVEQLQVRHLWRRTAVVMVTDAEKSVAKAVSSFDGQQPSTNESRRMYEQVGEALDNAQKAVTATRIALGNDDLAAALRQFDVLRRSADELDRIGEQAT
;
A
#
# COMPACT_ATOMS: atom_id res chain seq x y z
N MET A 1 -30.75 -48.02 -8.94
CA MET A 1 -30.90 -46.69 -8.33
C MET A 1 -29.54 -46.26 -7.80
N GLY A 2 -28.80 -45.37 -8.48
CA GLY A 2 -27.43 -45.05 -8.05
C GLY A 2 -26.70 -43.98 -8.87
N ARG A 3 -27.32 -43.47 -9.95
CA ARG A 3 -26.72 -42.44 -10.82
C ARG A 3 -27.13 -41.00 -10.51
N TRP A 4 -28.01 -40.79 -9.52
CA TRP A 4 -28.56 -39.47 -9.20
C TRP A 4 -27.88 -38.77 -8.01
N VAL A 5 -27.18 -39.50 -7.15
CA VAL A 5 -26.53 -38.94 -5.96
C VAL A 5 -25.22 -38.21 -6.31
N VAL A 6 -24.55 -38.62 -7.39
CA VAL A 6 -23.27 -38.03 -7.82
C VAL A 6 -23.45 -36.61 -8.39
N PHE A 7 -24.61 -36.31 -9.01
CA PHE A 7 -24.87 -34.98 -9.57
C PHE A 7 -25.16 -33.91 -8.49
N GLY A 8 -25.77 -34.30 -7.36
CA GLY A 8 -26.08 -33.37 -6.27
C GLY A 8 -24.84 -32.89 -5.50
N LEU A 9 -23.85 -33.77 -5.33
CA LEU A 9 -22.63 -33.45 -4.59
C LEU A 9 -21.66 -32.56 -5.39
N LEU A 10 -21.66 -32.66 -6.72
CA LEU A 10 -20.83 -31.81 -7.58
C LEU A 10 -21.33 -30.36 -7.64
N CYS A 11 -22.65 -30.14 -7.58
CA CYS A 11 -23.24 -28.79 -7.54
C CYS A 11 -23.04 -28.08 -6.19
N ALA A 12 -22.99 -28.82 -5.08
CA ALA A 12 -22.73 -28.23 -3.75
C ALA A 12 -21.28 -27.73 -3.59
N LEU A 13 -20.32 -28.38 -4.24
CA LEU A 13 -18.91 -27.94 -4.26
C LEU A 13 -18.65 -26.73 -5.16
N LEU A 14 -19.50 -26.49 -6.17
CA LEU A 14 -19.42 -25.29 -7.02
C LEU A 14 -20.02 -24.04 -6.36
N LEU A 15 -20.91 -24.20 -5.37
CA LEU A 15 -21.50 -23.10 -4.60
C LEU A 15 -20.63 -22.67 -3.40
N GLY A 16 -19.71 -23.53 -2.94
CA GLY A 16 -18.72 -23.19 -1.91
C GLY A 16 -17.46 -22.49 -2.45
N GLY A 17 -17.33 -22.35 -3.77
CA GLY A 17 -16.17 -21.78 -4.45
C GLY A 17 -16.20 -20.26 -4.66
N CYS A 18 -17.29 -19.57 -4.31
CA CYS A 18 -17.29 -18.11 -4.15
C CYS A 18 -16.74 -17.76 -2.77
N GLY A 19 -15.47 -18.07 -2.54
CA GLY A 19 -14.69 -17.45 -1.47
C GLY A 19 -14.77 -15.94 -1.65
N ASN A 20 -15.11 -15.24 -0.58
CA ASN A 20 -15.57 -13.86 -0.55
C ASN A 20 -14.49 -12.89 -1.12
N ALA A 21 -14.41 -12.74 -2.45
CA ALA A 21 -13.39 -11.94 -3.13
C ALA A 21 -13.32 -10.49 -2.63
N ASP A 22 -14.47 -9.97 -2.22
CA ASP A 22 -14.55 -8.64 -1.61
C ASP A 22 -13.91 -8.61 -0.21
N GLN A 23 -14.03 -9.66 0.62
CA GLN A 23 -13.30 -9.74 1.89
C GLN A 23 -11.79 -9.82 1.66
N GLN A 24 -11.36 -10.63 0.69
CA GLN A 24 -9.94 -10.73 0.34
C GLN A 24 -9.38 -9.37 -0.12
N LEU A 25 -10.16 -8.62 -0.89
CA LEU A 25 -9.81 -7.25 -1.28
C LEU A 25 -9.70 -6.33 -0.06
N THR A 26 -10.65 -6.40 0.88
CA THR A 26 -10.61 -5.61 2.12
C THR A 26 -9.37 -5.94 2.95
N ASP A 27 -9.07 -7.22 3.16
CA ASP A 27 -7.89 -7.66 3.90
C ASP A 27 -6.59 -7.19 3.20
N ALA A 28 -6.54 -7.29 1.88
CA ALA A 28 -5.42 -6.80 1.08
C ALA A 28 -5.28 -5.27 1.14
N ALA A 29 -6.39 -4.53 1.15
CA ALA A 29 -6.40 -3.09 1.31
C ALA A 29 -5.81 -2.69 2.67
N ALA A 30 -6.29 -3.31 3.76
CA ALA A 30 -5.79 -3.06 5.11
C ALA A 30 -4.29 -3.36 5.23
N GLN A 31 -3.86 -4.52 4.71
CA GLN A 31 -2.47 -4.94 4.77
C GLN A 31 -1.55 -4.02 3.96
N SER A 32 -1.91 -3.74 2.70
CA SER A 32 -1.11 -2.88 1.82
C SER A 32 -1.06 -1.45 2.35
N ALA A 33 -2.17 -0.93 2.88
CA ALA A 33 -2.23 0.41 3.46
C ALA A 33 -1.29 0.55 4.65
N ARG A 34 -1.37 -0.36 5.65
CA ARG A 34 -0.48 -0.35 6.83
C ARG A 34 0.99 -0.52 6.46
N GLN A 35 1.28 -1.40 5.49
CA GLN A 35 2.64 -1.59 5.01
C GLN A 35 3.18 -0.30 4.36
N ALA A 36 2.42 0.31 3.46
CA ALA A 36 2.83 1.55 2.81
C ALA A 36 2.95 2.71 3.82
N GLU A 37 2.02 2.80 4.77
CA GLU A 37 2.01 3.82 5.83
C GLU A 37 3.29 3.78 6.66
N SER A 38 3.70 2.58 7.11
CA SER A 38 4.95 2.38 7.85
C SER A 38 6.19 2.86 7.08
N GLU A 39 6.23 2.61 5.77
CA GLU A 39 7.36 2.98 4.91
C GLU A 39 7.38 4.48 4.57
N VAL A 40 6.20 5.08 4.37
CA VAL A 40 6.04 6.53 4.23
C VAL A 40 6.46 7.23 5.52
N ASN A 41 6.05 6.73 6.69
CA ASN A 41 6.47 7.25 7.99
C ASN A 41 7.99 7.10 8.19
N THR A 42 8.58 5.97 7.79
CA THR A 42 10.03 5.78 7.81
C THR A 42 10.74 6.81 6.94
N THR A 43 10.24 7.05 5.73
CA THR A 43 10.78 8.07 4.81
C THR A 43 10.69 9.46 5.41
N ARG A 44 9.55 9.82 6.01
CA ARG A 44 9.34 11.09 6.71
C ARG A 44 10.34 11.28 7.85
N LEU A 45 10.51 10.26 8.70
CA LEU A 45 11.47 10.29 9.80
C LEU A 45 12.90 10.42 9.30
N VAL A 46 13.28 9.75 8.20
CA VAL A 46 14.60 9.90 7.60
C VAL A 46 14.87 11.34 7.16
N VAL A 47 13.90 12.00 6.53
CA VAL A 47 14.01 13.41 6.13
C VAL A 47 14.14 14.33 7.36
N GLU A 48 13.37 14.07 8.42
CA GLU A 48 13.45 14.79 9.70
C GLU A 48 14.85 14.65 10.35
N GLN A 49 15.36 13.42 10.43
CA GLN A 49 16.67 13.14 11.02
C GLN A 49 17.83 13.71 10.19
N LEU A 50 17.66 13.82 8.88
CA LEU A 50 18.61 14.55 8.02
C LEU A 50 18.62 16.05 8.32
N GLN A 51 17.47 16.66 8.57
CA GLN A 51 17.36 18.09 8.88
C GLN A 51 18.15 18.44 10.15
N VAL A 52 18.02 17.61 11.18
CA VAL A 52 18.72 17.81 12.46
C VAL A 52 20.16 17.28 12.45
N ARG A 53 20.66 16.77 11.31
CA ARG A 53 22.01 16.20 11.11
C ARG A 53 22.33 14.97 11.97
N HIS A 54 21.30 14.22 12.37
CA HIS A 54 21.45 12.97 13.10
C HIS A 54 21.69 11.76 12.18
N LEU A 55 21.51 11.93 10.87
CA LEU A 55 21.68 10.87 9.88
C LEU A 55 22.66 11.27 8.77
N TRP A 56 23.49 10.32 8.35
CA TRP A 56 24.36 10.49 7.20
C TRP A 56 23.55 10.39 5.91
N ARG A 57 23.81 11.29 4.95
CA ARG A 57 23.07 11.34 3.67
C ARG A 57 23.07 10.01 2.91
N ARG A 58 24.21 9.32 2.86
CA ARG A 58 24.31 8.03 2.17
C ARG A 58 23.40 6.98 2.81
N THR A 59 23.34 6.95 4.15
CA THR A 59 22.43 6.09 4.90
C THR A 59 20.97 6.45 4.61
N ALA A 60 20.64 7.74 4.60
CA ALA A 60 19.30 8.22 4.29
C ALA A 60 18.83 7.79 2.89
N VAL A 61 19.69 7.93 1.87
CA VAL A 61 19.38 7.49 0.50
C VAL A 61 19.08 6.00 0.45
N VAL A 62 19.86 5.16 1.15
CA VAL A 62 19.61 3.72 1.22
C VAL A 62 18.27 3.43 1.89
N MET A 63 18.00 4.01 3.05
CA MET A 63 16.74 3.80 3.78
C MET A 63 15.52 4.20 2.95
N VAL A 64 15.55 5.36 2.28
CA VAL A 64 14.44 5.80 1.41
C VAL A 64 14.32 4.92 0.17
N THR A 65 15.43 4.41 -0.38
CA THR A 65 15.38 3.48 -1.52
C THR A 65 14.75 2.14 -1.14
N ASP A 66 15.03 1.64 0.07
CA ASP A 66 14.43 0.39 0.54
C ASP A 66 12.95 0.59 0.89
N ALA A 67 12.58 1.72 1.50
CA ALA A 67 11.18 2.11 1.69
C ALA A 67 10.42 2.21 0.35
N GLU A 68 11.02 2.83 -0.68
CA GLU A 68 10.43 2.93 -2.02
C GLU A 68 10.11 1.54 -2.61
N LYS A 69 11.04 0.59 -2.48
CA LYS A 69 10.83 -0.79 -2.94
C LYS A 69 9.71 -1.49 -2.15
N SER A 70 9.65 -1.29 -0.84
CA SER A 70 8.58 -1.86 0.00
C SER A 70 7.21 -1.30 -0.38
N VAL A 71 7.10 0.01 -0.61
CA VAL A 71 5.84 0.64 -1.08
C VAL A 71 5.46 0.11 -2.46
N ALA A 72 6.41 0.04 -3.40
CA ALA A 72 6.16 -0.51 -4.73
C ALA A 72 5.68 -1.97 -4.68
N LYS A 73 6.17 -2.76 -3.72
CA LYS A 73 5.69 -4.12 -3.48
C LYS A 73 4.26 -4.13 -2.93
N ALA A 74 3.91 -3.23 -2.02
CA ALA A 74 2.56 -3.11 -1.49
C ALA A 74 1.56 -2.73 -2.60
N VAL A 75 1.92 -1.75 -3.43
CA VAL A 75 1.17 -1.35 -4.65
C VAL A 75 0.96 -2.55 -5.55
N SER A 76 2.04 -3.22 -5.99
CA SER A 76 1.93 -4.35 -6.93
C SER A 76 1.11 -5.52 -6.36
N SER A 77 1.17 -5.75 -5.05
CA SER A 77 0.41 -6.82 -4.39
C SER A 77 -1.08 -6.49 -4.34
N PHE A 78 -1.41 -5.21 -4.15
CA PHE A 78 -2.79 -4.73 -4.16
C PHE A 78 -3.38 -4.67 -5.58
N ASP A 79 -2.60 -4.21 -6.56
CA ASP A 79 -3.03 -4.13 -7.96
C ASP A 79 -3.47 -5.49 -8.53
N GLY A 80 -2.90 -6.58 -8.01
CA GLY A 80 -3.27 -7.94 -8.39
C GLY A 80 -4.65 -8.40 -7.89
N GLN A 81 -5.31 -7.64 -7.01
CA GLN A 81 -6.65 -7.96 -6.51
C GLN A 81 -7.72 -7.61 -7.55
N GLN A 82 -8.83 -8.35 -7.54
CA GLN A 82 -9.95 -8.13 -8.46
C GLN A 82 -11.23 -7.79 -7.69
N PRO A 83 -11.76 -6.56 -7.81
CA PRO A 83 -13.03 -6.20 -7.20
C PRO A 83 -14.20 -6.89 -7.92
N SER A 84 -15.12 -7.48 -7.16
CA SER A 84 -16.27 -8.23 -7.69
C SER A 84 -17.59 -7.43 -7.69
N THR A 85 -17.67 -6.36 -6.90
CA THR A 85 -18.85 -5.50 -6.77
C THR A 85 -18.52 -4.03 -7.06
N ASN A 86 -19.55 -3.20 -7.23
CA ASN A 86 -19.35 -1.76 -7.42
C ASN A 86 -18.78 -1.07 -6.18
N GLU A 87 -19.11 -1.58 -4.99
CA GLU A 87 -18.57 -1.06 -3.73
C GLU A 87 -17.09 -1.42 -3.60
N SER A 88 -16.73 -2.68 -3.83
CA SER A 88 -15.33 -3.11 -3.78
C SER A 88 -14.48 -2.46 -4.88
N ARG A 89 -15.05 -2.14 -6.04
CA ARG A 89 -14.37 -1.32 -7.06
C ARG A 89 -14.02 0.09 -6.58
N ARG A 90 -14.95 0.77 -5.89
CA ARG A 90 -14.66 2.11 -5.33
C ARG A 90 -13.57 2.06 -4.28
N MET A 91 -13.60 1.04 -3.42
CA MET A 91 -12.54 0.82 -2.43
C MET A 91 -11.20 0.55 -3.13
N TYR A 92 -11.18 -0.30 -4.16
CA TYR A 92 -9.98 -0.55 -4.96
C TYR A 92 -9.40 0.73 -5.57
N GLU A 93 -10.23 1.57 -6.18
CA GLU A 93 -9.81 2.84 -6.74
C GLU A 93 -9.25 3.79 -5.68
N GLN A 94 -9.91 3.93 -4.52
CA GLN A 94 -9.48 4.79 -3.42
C GLN A 94 -8.15 4.32 -2.82
N VAL A 95 -8.01 3.02 -2.54
CA VAL A 95 -6.79 2.44 -1.97
C VAL A 95 -5.65 2.53 -2.98
N GLY A 96 -5.92 2.25 -4.26
CA GLY A 96 -4.94 2.37 -5.34
C GLY A 96 -4.41 3.80 -5.48
N GLU A 97 -5.29 4.80 -5.43
CA GLU A 97 -4.89 6.21 -5.47
C GLU A 97 -4.02 6.60 -4.26
N ALA A 98 -4.39 6.19 -3.05
CA ALA A 98 -3.61 6.47 -1.85
C ALA A 98 -2.21 5.82 -1.90
N LEU A 99 -2.13 4.56 -2.34
CA LEU A 99 -0.87 3.84 -2.50
C LEU A 99 0.03 4.45 -3.58
N ASP A 100 -0.54 4.86 -4.72
CA ASP A 100 0.21 5.54 -5.79
C ASP A 100 0.72 6.93 -5.35
N ASN A 101 -0.09 7.70 -4.63
CA ASN A 101 0.32 8.97 -4.05
C ASN A 101 1.47 8.80 -3.05
N ALA A 102 1.39 7.78 -2.19
CA ALA A 102 2.46 7.43 -1.26
C ALA A 102 3.75 7.04 -2.00
N GLN A 103 3.65 6.19 -3.03
CA GLN A 103 4.80 5.80 -3.85
C GLN A 103 5.46 7.02 -4.49
N LYS A 104 4.67 7.90 -5.11
CA LYS A 104 5.16 9.14 -5.73
C LYS A 104 5.89 10.03 -4.73
N ALA A 105 5.36 10.19 -3.51
CA ALA A 105 5.99 11.01 -2.47
C ALA A 105 7.34 10.42 -2.01
N VAL A 106 7.42 9.11 -1.82
CA VAL A 106 8.67 8.41 -1.45
C VAL A 106 9.68 8.48 -2.60
N THR A 107 9.27 8.23 -3.84
CA THR A 107 10.12 8.37 -5.03
C THR A 107 10.65 9.78 -5.19
N ALA A 108 9.79 10.81 -5.04
CA ALA A 108 10.22 12.22 -5.11
C ALA A 108 11.26 12.54 -4.04
N THR A 109 11.08 12.00 -2.83
CA THR A 109 12.06 12.15 -1.74
C THR A 109 13.38 11.48 -2.10
N ARG A 110 13.37 10.24 -2.62
CA ARG A 110 14.59 9.56 -3.05
C ARG A 110 15.32 10.35 -4.14
N ILE A 111 14.61 10.85 -5.14
CA ILE A 111 15.18 11.67 -6.22
C ILE A 111 15.85 12.91 -5.64
N ALA A 112 15.17 13.63 -4.76
CA ALA A 112 15.71 14.81 -4.10
C ALA A 112 17.00 14.51 -3.33
N LEU A 113 17.00 13.44 -2.52
CA LEU A 113 18.19 13.03 -1.76
C LEU A 113 19.34 12.58 -2.67
N GLY A 114 19.04 11.89 -3.78
CA GLY A 114 20.02 11.47 -4.78
C GLY A 114 20.65 12.64 -5.55
N ASN A 115 19.91 13.73 -5.73
CA ASN A 115 20.38 14.95 -6.39
C ASN A 115 21.04 15.96 -5.44
N ASP A 116 21.24 15.59 -4.17
CA ASP A 116 21.71 16.49 -3.13
C ASP A 116 20.82 17.74 -2.90
N ASP A 117 19.51 17.60 -3.08
CA ASP A 117 18.53 18.66 -2.84
C ASP A 117 17.74 18.35 -1.56
N LEU A 118 18.38 18.60 -0.40
CA LEU A 118 17.71 18.44 0.90
C LEU A 118 16.48 19.35 1.03
N ALA A 119 16.50 20.53 0.41
CA ALA A 119 15.35 21.43 0.43
C ALA A 119 14.15 20.82 -0.31
N ALA A 120 14.38 20.15 -1.45
CA ALA A 120 13.33 19.39 -2.14
C ALA A 120 12.81 18.21 -1.32
N ALA A 121 13.69 17.48 -0.64
CA ALA A 121 13.27 16.39 0.25
C ALA A 121 12.39 16.92 1.41
N LEU A 122 12.77 18.06 2.00
CA LEU A 122 11.99 18.70 3.07
C LEU A 122 10.62 19.20 2.59
N ARG A 123 10.50 19.65 1.33
CA ARG A 123 9.19 19.99 0.74
C ARG A 123 8.25 18.80 0.65
N GLN A 124 8.77 17.56 0.64
CA GLN A 124 7.94 16.35 0.65
C GLN A 124 7.43 15.99 2.05
N PHE A 125 7.93 16.61 3.12
CA PHE A 125 7.57 16.24 4.49
C PHE A 125 6.05 16.27 4.75
N ASP A 126 5.37 17.35 4.35
CA ASP A 126 3.91 17.47 4.49
C ASP A 126 3.12 16.59 3.52
N VAL A 127 3.74 16.19 2.39
CA VAL A 127 3.13 15.24 1.47
C VAL A 127 3.18 13.84 2.09
N LEU A 128 4.34 13.41 2.55
CA LEU A 128 4.54 12.13 3.24
C LEU A 128 3.63 12.01 4.47
N ARG A 129 3.53 13.07 5.29
CA ARG A 129 2.63 13.08 6.44
C ARG A 129 1.17 12.85 6.03
N ARG A 130 0.67 13.59 5.06
CA ARG A 130 -0.72 13.45 4.60
C ARG A 130 -0.98 12.08 3.96
N SER A 131 -0.03 11.55 3.19
CA SER A 131 -0.12 10.20 2.63
C SER A 131 -0.15 9.13 3.72
N ALA A 132 0.65 9.27 4.78
CA ALA A 132 0.58 8.37 5.94
C ALA A 132 -0.79 8.47 6.63
N ASP A 133 -1.26 9.68 6.94
CA ASP A 133 -2.57 9.90 7.59
C ASP A 133 -3.75 9.38 6.75
N GLU A 134 -3.61 9.32 5.42
CA GLU A 134 -4.60 8.73 4.52
C GLU A 134 -4.56 7.20 4.51
N LEU A 135 -3.36 6.63 4.42
CA LEU A 135 -3.17 5.17 4.47
C LEU A 135 -3.59 4.58 5.82
N ASP A 136 -3.31 5.25 6.93
CA ASP A 136 -3.74 4.84 8.27
C ASP A 136 -5.27 4.75 8.35
N ARG A 137 -5.98 5.81 7.93
CA ARG A 137 -7.46 5.83 7.88
C ARG A 137 -8.02 4.70 7.01
N ILE A 138 -7.40 4.41 5.87
CA ILE A 138 -7.80 3.27 5.02
C ILE A 138 -7.55 1.95 5.75
N GLY A 139 -6.40 1.80 6.40
CA GLY A 139 -6.02 0.62 7.16
C GLY A 139 -6.91 0.32 8.36
N GLU A 140 -7.51 1.35 8.97
CA GLU A 140 -8.51 1.25 10.04
C GLU A 140 -9.91 0.93 9.49
N GLN A 141 -10.30 1.51 8.36
CA GLN A 141 -11.62 1.30 7.75
C GLN A 141 -11.77 -0.07 7.10
N ALA A 142 -10.66 -0.67 6.67
CA ALA A 142 -10.61 -1.99 6.06
C ALA A 142 -10.43 -3.13 7.09
N THR A 143 -10.74 -2.89 8.37
CA THR A 143 -10.78 -3.92 9.44
C THR A 143 -12.18 -4.12 10.00
#